data_AF-A0A934S8U4-F1
#
_entry.id   AF-A0A934S8U4-F1
#
_cell.length_a   1.000
_cell.length_b   1.000
_cell.length_c   1.000
_cell.angle_alpha   90.00
_cell.angle_beta   90.00
_cell.angle_gamma   90.00
#
_symmetry.space_group_name_H-M   'P 1'
#
loop_
_entity.id
_entity.type
_entity.pdbx_description
1 polymer ?
#
loop_
_entity_poly.entity_id
_entity_poly.type
_entity_poly.pdbx_seq_one_letter_code
_entity_poly.pdbx_strand_id
1 'polypeptide(L)'
;MAETKSWASSHTAKEAQALFQCLSHNLTLLFEQAIQCAEGIGDEVETKKKHRRQKTRKNREGERYQRANNYINQVFQRATQRTVRFLRWLRTWLYQEAPWSKALARLTHIWTC
;
A
#
# COMPACT_ATOMS: atom_id res chain seq x y z
N MET A 1 16.34 -19.06 28.52
CA MET A 1 14.98 -18.57 28.16
C MET A 1 15.11 -17.81 26.85
N ALA A 2 14.67 -18.40 25.74
CA ALA A 2 14.73 -17.74 24.44
C ALA A 2 13.41 -16.98 24.21
N GLU A 3 13.52 -15.68 23.95
CA GLU A 3 12.38 -14.81 23.67
C GLU A 3 11.67 -15.29 22.40
N THR A 4 10.36 -15.58 22.49
CA THR A 4 9.60 -16.23 21.42
C THR A 4 8.86 -15.24 20.51
N LYS A 5 8.81 -13.96 20.89
CA LYS A 5 8.12 -12.90 20.15
C LYS A 5 9.13 -11.95 19.53
N SER A 6 8.85 -11.51 18.30
CA SER A 6 9.67 -10.52 17.59
C SER A 6 9.63 -9.13 18.22
N TRP A 7 8.71 -8.87 19.15
CA TRP A 7 8.59 -7.64 19.94
C TRP A 7 8.27 -8.00 21.39
N ALA A 8 8.86 -7.26 22.33
CA ALA A 8 8.58 -7.40 23.76
C ALA A 8 7.12 -7.02 24.10
N SER A 9 6.60 -7.53 25.22
CA SER A 9 5.20 -7.33 25.62
C SER A 9 4.97 -6.14 26.57
N SER A 10 6.01 -5.38 26.91
CA SER A 10 5.89 -4.21 27.78
C SER A 10 5.06 -3.11 27.13
N HIS A 11 4.52 -2.20 27.94
CA HIS A 11 3.80 -1.02 27.45
C HIS A 11 4.69 -0.19 26.51
N THR A 12 5.93 0.06 26.92
CA THR A 12 6.94 0.80 26.14
C THR A 12 7.23 0.13 24.79
N ALA A 13 7.32 -1.20 24.75
CA ALA A 13 7.55 -1.94 23.51
C ALA A 13 6.35 -1.84 22.56
N LYS A 14 5.12 -1.90 23.07
CA LYS A 14 3.90 -1.70 22.27
C LYS A 14 3.79 -0.29 21.72
N GLU A 15 4.15 0.71 22.52
CA GLU A 15 4.19 2.12 22.11
C GLU A 15 5.21 2.33 20.99
N ALA A 16 6.44 1.84 21.18
CA ALA A 16 7.47 1.87 20.14
C ALA A 16 7.01 1.15 18.86
N GLN A 17 6.42 -0.05 18.98
CA GLN A 17 5.88 -0.80 17.86
C GLN A 17 4.85 0.01 17.07
N ALA A 18 3.92 0.66 17.75
CA ALA A 18 2.90 1.51 17.11
C ALA A 18 3.54 2.68 16.36
N LEU A 19 4.50 3.37 16.97
CA LEU A 19 5.23 4.46 16.33
C LEU A 19 5.99 3.99 15.08
N PHE A 20 6.70 2.86 15.16
CA PHE A 20 7.41 2.29 14.01
C PHE A 20 6.47 1.88 12.89
N GLN A 21 5.29 1.35 13.20
CA GLN A 21 4.27 1.01 12.20
C GLN A 21 3.75 2.27 11.49
N CYS A 22 3.45 3.33 12.24
CA CYS A 22 3.02 4.61 11.67
C CYS A 22 4.09 5.24 10.78
N LEU A 23 5.34 5.30 11.26
CA LEU A 23 6.46 5.83 10.49
C LEU A 23 6.70 5.03 9.20
N SER A 24 6.76 3.69 9.32
CA SER A 24 6.97 2.80 8.18
C SER A 24 5.87 2.97 7.14
N HIS A 25 4.61 3.10 7.58
CA HIS A 25 3.49 3.39 6.69
C HIS A 25 3.69 4.72 5.96
N ASN A 26 3.96 5.80 6.68
CA ASN A 26 4.13 7.14 6.10
C ASN A 26 5.29 7.20 5.10
N LEU A 27 6.44 6.59 5.44
CA LEU A 27 7.59 6.49 4.54
C LEU A 27 7.23 5.70 3.27
N THR A 28 6.47 4.62 3.40
CA THR A 28 6.00 3.84 2.26
C THR A 28 5.10 4.67 1.33
N LEU A 29 4.23 5.53 1.89
CA LEU A 29 3.38 6.45 1.11
C LEU A 29 4.22 7.47 0.33
N LEU A 30 5.18 8.10 1.02
CA LEU A 30 6.06 9.09 0.40
C LEU A 30 6.93 8.47 -0.68
N PHE A 31 7.45 7.26 -0.44
CA PHE A 31 8.30 6.56 -1.40
C PHE A 31 7.54 6.15 -2.66
N GLU A 32 6.34 5.60 -2.52
CA GLU A 32 5.49 5.28 -3.68
C GLU A 32 5.16 6.54 -4.50
N GLN A 33 4.85 7.65 -3.81
CA GLN A 33 4.61 8.92 -4.49
C GLN A 33 5.87 9.44 -5.20
N ALA A 34 7.04 9.31 -4.57
CA ALA A 34 8.31 9.70 -5.19
C ALA A 34 8.61 8.88 -6.46
N ILE A 35 8.39 7.56 -6.41
CA ILE A 35 8.50 6.68 -7.58
C ILE A 35 7.53 7.15 -8.68
N GLN A 36 6.27 7.42 -8.33
CA GLN A 36 5.28 7.87 -9.29
C GLN A 36 5.67 9.20 -9.95
N CYS A 37 6.21 10.15 -9.18
CA CYS A 37 6.63 11.46 -9.69
C CYS A 37 7.90 11.38 -10.56
N ALA A 38 8.88 10.56 -10.18
CA ALA A 38 10.15 10.47 -10.88
C ALA A 38 10.10 9.56 -12.11
N GLU A 39 9.42 8.42 -12.00
CA GLU A 39 9.46 7.33 -13.00
C GLU A 39 8.13 7.18 -13.76
N GLY A 40 7.07 7.87 -13.32
CA GLY A 40 5.76 7.84 -13.99
C GLY A 40 5.00 6.51 -13.89
N ILE A 41 5.48 5.55 -13.10
CA ILE A 41 4.87 4.21 -12.95
C ILE A 41 3.86 4.17 -11.78
N GLY A 42 2.82 3.33 -11.91
CA GLY A 42 1.81 3.15 -10.86
C GLY A 42 1.06 1.82 -10.97
N ASP A 43 0.34 1.43 -9.90
CA ASP A 43 -0.40 0.15 -9.81
C ASP A 43 -1.69 0.18 -10.66
N GLU A 44 -1.56 -0.17 -11.94
CA GLU A 44 -2.69 -0.29 -12.86
C GLU A 44 -3.64 -1.42 -12.46
N VAL A 45 -3.10 -2.51 -11.94
CA VAL A 45 -3.89 -3.71 -11.62
C VAL A 45 -4.84 -3.43 -10.47
N GLU A 46 -4.38 -2.74 -9.43
CA GLU A 46 -5.26 -2.32 -8.33
C GLU A 46 -6.28 -1.29 -8.80
N THR A 47 -5.86 -0.40 -9.69
CA THR A 47 -6.77 0.55 -10.34
C THR A 47 -7.88 -0.18 -11.10
N LYS A 48 -7.56 -1.18 -11.93
CA LYS A 48 -8.52 -2.03 -12.66
C LYS A 48 -9.44 -2.79 -11.69
N LYS A 49 -8.90 -3.40 -10.64
CA LYS A 49 -9.68 -4.10 -9.59
C LYS A 49 -10.64 -3.16 -8.87
N LYS A 50 -10.20 -1.93 -8.55
CA LYS A 50 -11.03 -0.92 -7.90
C LYS A 50 -12.21 -0.49 -8.78
N HIS A 51 -11.96 -0.25 -10.08
CA HIS A 51 -13.02 0.03 -11.04
C HIS A 51 -14.01 -1.13 -11.16
N ARG A 52 -13.52 -2.39 -11.21
CA ARG A 52 -14.40 -3.58 -11.22
C ARG A 52 -15.27 -3.66 -9.97
N ARG A 53 -14.66 -3.52 -8.79
CA ARG A 53 -15.39 -3.54 -7.51
C ARG A 53 -16.45 -2.43 -7.45
N GLN A 54 -16.15 -1.23 -7.94
CA GLN A 54 -17.13 -0.14 -7.99
C GLN A 54 -18.32 -0.46 -8.90
N LYS A 55 -18.10 -1.09 -10.07
CA LYS A 55 -19.17 -1.47 -10.99
C LYS A 55 -20.14 -2.51 -10.40
N THR A 56 -19.60 -3.45 -9.62
CA THR A 56 -20.38 -4.57 -9.05
C THR A 56 -20.92 -4.27 -7.64
N ARG A 57 -20.52 -3.15 -7.03
CA ARG A 57 -20.94 -2.81 -5.66
C ARG A 57 -22.44 -2.50 -5.64
N LYS A 58 -23.17 -3.19 -4.77
CA LYS A 58 -24.59 -2.95 -4.51
C LYS A 58 -24.80 -2.22 -3.19
N ASN A 59 -25.84 -1.41 -3.09
CA ASN A 59 -26.30 -0.84 -1.81
C ASN A 59 -27.02 -1.92 -0.99
N ARG A 60 -27.53 -1.57 0.20
CA ARG A 60 -28.25 -2.51 1.08
C ARG A 60 -29.54 -3.00 0.44
N GLU A 61 -30.09 -2.19 -0.46
CA GLU A 61 -31.32 -2.42 -1.21
C GLU A 61 -31.08 -3.25 -2.50
N GLY A 62 -29.83 -3.63 -2.82
CA GLY A 62 -29.49 -4.47 -3.97
C GLY A 62 -29.32 -3.74 -5.31
N GLU A 63 -29.50 -2.43 -5.33
CA GLU A 63 -29.27 -1.55 -6.48
C GLU A 63 -27.79 -1.19 -6.64
N ARG A 64 -27.41 -0.65 -7.80
CA ARG A 64 -26.03 -0.24 -8.06
C ARG A 64 -25.63 0.90 -7.11
N TYR A 65 -24.61 0.66 -6.29
CA TYR A 65 -24.13 1.64 -5.33
C TYR A 65 -23.55 2.86 -6.03
N GLN A 66 -24.23 4.00 -5.90
CA GLN A 66 -23.73 5.29 -6.32
C GLN A 66 -22.98 5.94 -5.14
N ARG A 67 -21.68 6.14 -5.32
CA ARG A 67 -20.86 6.78 -4.29
C ARG A 67 -21.28 8.24 -4.18
N ALA A 68 -21.61 8.69 -2.96
CA ALA A 68 -21.84 10.11 -2.69
C ALA A 68 -20.60 10.93 -3.07
N ASN A 69 -20.79 11.93 -3.92
CA ASN A 69 -19.74 12.77 -4.48
C ASN A 69 -19.30 13.85 -3.46
N ASN A 70 -18.88 13.42 -2.27
CA ASN A 70 -18.40 14.32 -1.22
C ASN A 70 -16.86 14.38 -1.22
N TYR A 71 -16.33 15.50 -0.71
CA TYR A 71 -14.89 15.78 -0.65
C TYR A 71 -14.11 14.65 0.02
N ILE A 72 -14.64 14.09 1.12
CA ILE A 72 -14.01 12.99 1.85
C ILE A 72 -13.86 11.76 0.95
N ASN A 73 -14.89 11.36 0.22
CA ASN A 73 -14.87 10.18 -0.65
C ASN A 73 -14.04 10.37 -1.94
N GLN A 74 -13.76 11.63 -2.32
CA GLN A 74 -12.89 11.99 -3.43
C GLN A 74 -11.41 12.05 -3.01
N VAL A 75 -11.11 12.68 -1.88
CA VAL A 75 -9.75 12.92 -1.39
C VAL A 75 -9.20 11.73 -0.61
N PHE A 76 -10.00 11.12 0.26
CA PHE A 76 -9.62 9.92 1.03
C PHE A 76 -9.87 8.61 0.27
N GLN A 77 -9.74 8.64 -1.06
CA GLN A 77 -9.57 7.41 -1.86
C GLN A 77 -8.31 6.62 -1.46
N ARG A 78 -7.39 7.27 -0.72
CA ARG A 78 -5.97 6.94 -0.60
C ARG A 78 -5.57 6.18 0.68
N ALA A 79 -6.49 5.92 1.60
CA ALA A 79 -6.09 5.74 3.00
C ALA A 79 -5.74 4.31 3.47
N THR A 80 -6.05 3.20 2.79
CA THR A 80 -5.96 1.92 3.55
C THR A 80 -5.50 0.66 2.85
N GLN A 81 -5.28 0.64 1.54
CA GLN A 81 -4.79 -0.58 0.90
C GLN A 81 -3.67 -0.26 -0.07
N ARG A 82 -2.44 -0.23 0.45
CA ARG A 82 -1.28 -0.50 -0.41
C ARG A 82 -1.29 -1.97 -0.76
N THR A 83 -0.96 -2.27 -2.02
CA THR A 83 -0.97 -3.67 -2.44
C THR A 83 0.14 -4.41 -1.71
N VAL A 84 -0.19 -5.60 -1.18
CA VAL A 84 0.80 -6.50 -0.56
C VAL A 84 1.95 -6.77 -1.54
N ARG A 85 1.68 -6.70 -2.85
CA ARG A 85 2.67 -6.74 -3.92
C ARG A 85 3.75 -5.66 -3.78
N PHE A 86 3.35 -4.40 -3.62
CA PHE A 86 4.30 -3.30 -3.40
C PHE A 86 5.09 -3.48 -2.11
N LEU A 87 4.43 -3.84 -1.01
CA LEU A 87 5.12 -4.07 0.28
C LEU A 87 6.12 -5.24 0.21
N ARG A 88 5.78 -6.33 -0.49
CA ARG A 88 6.69 -7.46 -0.70
C ARG A 88 7.87 -7.07 -1.58
N TRP A 89 7.61 -6.34 -2.67
CA TRP A 89 8.67 -5.80 -3.52
C TRP A 89 9.60 -4.90 -2.69
N LEU A 90 9.06 -3.92 -1.96
CA LEU A 90 9.82 -3.01 -1.12
C LEU A 90 10.71 -3.77 -0.14
N ARG A 91 10.14 -4.76 0.57
CA ARG A 91 10.91 -5.60 1.49
C ARG A 91 12.08 -6.31 0.79
N THR A 92 11.86 -6.93 -0.37
CA THR A 92 12.93 -7.64 -1.09
C THR A 92 14.05 -6.68 -1.50
N TRP A 93 13.69 -5.53 -2.07
CA TRP A 93 14.67 -4.59 -2.62
C TRP A 93 15.33 -3.69 -1.58
N LEU A 94 14.77 -3.59 -0.36
CA LEU A 94 15.46 -2.95 0.77
C LEU A 94 16.70 -3.73 1.25
N TYR A 95 16.70 -5.06 1.09
CA TYR A 95 17.81 -5.92 1.54
C TYR A 95 18.70 -6.41 0.39
N GLN A 96 18.31 -6.13 -0.85
CA GLN A 96 19.05 -6.60 -2.02
C GLN A 96 19.97 -5.49 -2.54
N GLU A 97 21.27 -5.78 -2.60
CA GLU A 97 22.22 -4.94 -3.34
C GLU A 97 21.99 -5.13 -4.84
N ALA A 98 21.18 -4.25 -5.42
CA ALA A 98 20.92 -4.30 -6.85
C ALA A 98 20.64 -2.90 -7.42
N PRO A 99 20.94 -2.70 -8.71
CA PRO A 99 20.70 -1.42 -9.36
C PRO A 99 19.22 -1.03 -9.31
N TRP A 100 18.99 0.27 -9.13
CA TRP A 100 17.64 0.87 -9.09
C TRP A 100 16.79 0.49 -10.32
N SER A 101 17.39 0.50 -11.52
CA SER A 101 16.74 0.12 -12.76
C SER A 101 16.16 -1.29 -12.75
N LYS A 102 16.88 -2.25 -12.13
CA LYS A 102 16.42 -3.64 -12.00
C LYS A 102 15.25 -3.75 -11.02
N ALA A 103 15.31 -2.98 -9.93
CA ALA A 103 14.24 -2.90 -8.95
C ALA A 103 12.95 -2.37 -9.60
N LEU A 104 13.06 -1.27 -10.34
CA LEU A 104 11.96 -0.66 -11.08
C LEU A 104 11.38 -1.56 -12.15
N ALA A 105 12.22 -2.19 -12.97
CA ALA A 105 11.73 -3.13 -14.00
C ALA A 105 10.85 -4.23 -13.38
N ARG A 106 11.24 -4.74 -12.21
CA ARG A 106 10.44 -5.72 -11.47
C ARG A 106 9.14 -5.12 -10.93
N LEU A 107 9.19 -3.90 -10.41
CA LEU A 107 8.00 -3.20 -9.89
C LEU A 107 6.97 -2.96 -11.00
N THR A 108 7.40 -2.43 -12.14
CA THR A 108 6.56 -2.17 -13.31
C THR A 108 5.86 -3.43 -13.80
N HIS A 109 6.57 -4.55 -13.85
CA HIS A 109 5.98 -5.84 -14.20
C HIS A 109 4.87 -6.26 -13.22
N ILE A 110 5.10 -6.08 -11.91
CA ILE A 110 4.12 -6.43 -10.86
C ILE A 110 2.88 -5.52 -10.89
N TRP A 111 3.03 -4.29 -11.37
CA TRP A 111 1.95 -3.28 -11.41
C TRP A 111 1.14 -3.29 -12.71
N THR A 112 1.67 -3.87 -13.78
CA THR A 112 0.96 -4.01 -15.07
C THR A 112 0.26 -5.38 -15.22
N CYS A 113 0.80 -6.44 -14.61
CA CYS A 113 0.21 -7.79 -14.58
C CYS A 113 -0.79 -8.03 -13.44
#